data_AF-A0A0W7VV66-F1
#
_entry.id   AF-A0A0W7VV66-F1
#
_cell.length_a   1.000
_cell.length_b   1.000
_cell.length_c   1.000
_cell.angle_alpha   90.00
_cell.angle_beta   90.00
_cell.angle_gamma   90.00
#
_symmetry.space_group_name_H-M   'P 1'
#
loop_
_entity.id
_entity.type
_entity.pdbx_description
1 polymer ?
#
loop_
_entity_poly.entity_id
_entity_poly.type
_entity_poly.pdbx_seq_one_letter_code
_entity_poly.pdbx_strand_id
1 'polypeptide(L)'
;MEDPPSYYCSNFVSSPTPSEQEEFLSPTTLYVAGRFIHSAGPPAPPLYELSHSVGFLKDTDRNVRIERLDYSVKRREGEAQIAARRRHIYDLKHPVRVTCPTFPYHAEPTSRKSLCTFGLESFRPKKLSSTRGYRIRRATHSLDHQLVRRNVLFSAVPARDKAVRYEWSDAEGQLVAREVDMSDLMTLVISAMMSTGERDALVSAWMSRIWAELAKKQ
;
A
#
# COMPACT_ATOMS: atom_id res chain seq x y z
N MET A 1 -59.17 41.09 10.17
CA MET A 1 -57.74 41.03 10.55
C MET A 1 -57.30 39.64 10.22
N GLU A 2 -56.61 39.47 9.09
CA GLU A 2 -56.07 38.18 8.66
C GLU A 2 -54.67 38.03 9.28
N ASP A 3 -54.44 36.90 9.96
CA ASP A 3 -53.14 36.52 10.49
C ASP A 3 -52.16 36.21 9.34
N PRO A 4 -50.88 36.62 9.43
CA PRO A 4 -49.89 36.32 8.41
C PRO A 4 -49.51 34.82 8.43
N PRO A 5 -49.17 34.23 7.28
CA PRO A 5 -48.78 32.82 7.21
C PRO A 5 -47.46 32.58 7.97
N SER A 6 -47.44 31.51 8.78
CA SER A 6 -46.25 31.08 9.49
C SER A 6 -45.19 30.60 8.51
N TYR A 7 -44.00 31.19 8.59
CA TYR A 7 -42.83 30.69 7.89
C TYR A 7 -42.46 29.32 8.46
N TYR A 8 -42.82 28.25 7.76
CA TYR A 8 -42.15 26.97 7.94
C TYR A 8 -40.69 27.17 7.53
N CYS A 9 -39.78 27.18 8.51
CA CYS A 9 -38.37 26.91 8.27
C CYS A 9 -38.29 25.52 7.64
N SER A 10 -38.04 25.49 6.33
CA SER A 10 -37.66 24.27 5.63
C SER A 10 -36.39 23.78 6.29
N ASN A 11 -36.51 22.74 7.12
CA ASN A 11 -35.36 22.01 7.63
C ASN A 11 -34.55 21.59 6.42
N PHE A 12 -33.35 22.15 6.31
CA PHE A 12 -32.31 21.68 5.43
C PHE A 12 -32.17 20.18 5.64
N VAL A 13 -32.74 19.38 4.73
CA VAL A 13 -32.26 18.02 4.51
C VAL A 13 -30.97 18.19 3.73
N SER A 14 -29.93 18.66 4.42
CA SER A 14 -28.57 18.38 4.03
C SER A 14 -28.50 16.87 3.90
N SER A 15 -28.48 16.41 2.66
CA SER A 15 -28.20 15.03 2.31
C SER A 15 -27.01 14.59 3.17
N PRO A 16 -27.07 13.43 3.83
CA PRO A 16 -25.92 12.96 4.56
C PRO A 16 -24.76 12.94 3.56
N THR A 17 -23.72 13.73 3.83
CA THR A 17 -22.39 13.51 3.25
C THR A 17 -22.15 12.02 3.31
N PRO A 18 -21.75 11.35 2.20
CA PRO A 18 -21.57 9.91 2.20
C PRO A 18 -20.64 9.60 3.36
N SER A 19 -21.19 8.95 4.37
CA SER A 19 -20.43 8.45 5.50
C SER A 19 -19.28 7.66 4.92
N GLU A 20 -18.08 7.94 5.42
CA GLU A 20 -16.81 7.40 4.95
C GLU A 20 -16.77 5.90 5.25
N GLN A 21 -17.57 5.13 4.52
CA GLN A 21 -17.56 3.68 4.60
C GLN A 21 -16.19 3.22 4.10
N GLU A 22 -15.45 2.60 5.00
CA GLU A 22 -14.20 1.93 4.69
C GLU A 22 -14.51 0.82 3.68
N GLU A 23 -14.13 1.02 2.43
CA GLU A 23 -14.37 0.07 1.36
C GLU A 23 -13.47 -1.16 1.55
N PHE A 24 -14.10 -2.32 1.75
CA PHE A 24 -13.44 -3.61 1.86
C PHE A 24 -13.27 -4.25 0.49
N LEU A 25 -12.05 -4.71 0.22
CA LEU A 25 -11.66 -5.27 -1.06
C LEU A 25 -11.51 -6.79 -0.95
N SER A 26 -12.08 -7.53 -1.90
CA SER A 26 -11.99 -9.00 -1.98
C SER A 26 -10.56 -9.47 -2.28
N PRO A 27 -10.17 -10.69 -1.84
CA PRO A 27 -8.90 -11.31 -2.19
C PRO A 27 -8.58 -11.21 -3.68
N THR A 28 -7.30 -11.02 -4.02
CA THR A 28 -6.88 -10.81 -5.41
C THR A 28 -5.41 -11.18 -5.60
N THR A 29 -4.99 -11.34 -6.85
CA THR A 29 -3.58 -11.55 -7.18
C THR A 29 -3.05 -10.32 -7.91
N LEU A 30 -1.98 -9.75 -7.39
CA LEU A 30 -1.31 -8.59 -7.95
C LEU A 30 0.02 -9.01 -8.56
N TYR A 31 0.41 -8.42 -9.69
CA TYR A 31 1.74 -8.62 -10.27
C TYR A 31 2.35 -7.31 -10.76
N VAL A 32 3.67 -7.23 -10.72
CA VAL A 32 4.43 -6.06 -11.17
C VAL A 32 4.78 -6.18 -12.65
N ALA A 33 4.51 -5.13 -13.43
CA ALA A 33 4.94 -4.98 -14.82
C ALA A 33 5.56 -3.59 -15.01
N GLY A 34 6.90 -3.53 -15.03
CA GLY A 34 7.64 -2.27 -15.13
C GLY A 34 7.42 -1.38 -13.90
N ARG A 35 6.65 -0.30 -14.07
CA ARG A 35 6.25 0.61 -12.98
C ARG A 35 4.79 0.45 -12.54
N PHE A 36 4.04 -0.44 -13.17
CA PHE A 36 2.63 -0.64 -12.89
C PHE A 36 2.41 -1.93 -12.10
N ILE A 37 1.37 -1.94 -11.27
CA ILE A 37 0.89 -3.14 -10.59
C ILE A 37 -0.50 -3.45 -11.13
N HIS A 38 -0.67 -4.65 -11.65
CA HIS A 38 -1.90 -5.12 -12.27
C HIS A 38 -2.57 -6.20 -11.42
N SER A 39 -3.88 -6.36 -11.61
CA SER A 39 -4.59 -7.55 -11.15
C SER A 39 -4.44 -8.68 -12.17
N ALA A 40 -4.30 -9.92 -11.70
CA ALA A 40 -4.20 -11.12 -12.55
C ALA A 40 -5.53 -11.54 -13.22
N GLY A 41 -6.63 -10.80 -13.02
CA GLY A 41 -7.91 -11.06 -13.67
C GLY A 41 -7.90 -10.81 -15.20
N PRO A 42 -9.06 -10.91 -15.88
CA PRO A 42 -9.24 -10.53 -17.29
C PRO A 42 -8.60 -9.16 -17.56
N PRO A 43 -8.13 -8.86 -18.78
CA PRO A 43 -7.29 -7.69 -19.08
C PRO A 43 -7.84 -6.42 -18.43
N ALA A 44 -7.26 -6.10 -17.27
CA ALA A 44 -7.72 -5.04 -16.39
C ALA A 44 -6.68 -3.91 -16.43
N PRO A 45 -7.13 -2.66 -16.38
CA PRO A 45 -6.20 -1.56 -16.30
C PRO A 45 -5.38 -1.65 -14.98
N PRO A 46 -4.17 -1.08 -14.94
CA PRO A 46 -3.31 -1.17 -13.77
C PRO A 46 -3.99 -0.57 -12.53
N LEU A 47 -3.79 -1.16 -11.35
CA LEU A 47 -4.37 -0.69 -10.09
C LEU A 47 -3.47 0.30 -9.36
N TYR A 48 -2.15 0.15 -9.53
CA TYR A 48 -1.16 1.06 -8.94
C TYR A 48 -0.10 1.44 -9.97
N GLU A 49 0.49 2.62 -9.78
CA GLU A 49 1.61 3.13 -10.54
C GLU A 49 2.69 3.62 -9.57
N LEU A 50 3.93 3.24 -9.85
CA LEU A 50 5.11 3.75 -9.16
C LEU A 50 5.77 4.82 -10.03
N SER A 51 6.41 5.80 -9.38
CA SER A 51 7.26 6.78 -10.06
C SER A 51 8.45 6.14 -10.80
N HIS A 52 8.91 4.99 -10.34
CA HIS A 52 10.05 4.26 -10.86
C HIS A 52 9.66 2.86 -11.30
N SER A 53 10.35 2.34 -12.31
CA SER A 53 10.22 0.94 -12.70
C SER A 53 10.87 0.07 -11.62
N VAL A 54 10.12 -0.90 -11.09
CA VAL A 54 10.52 -1.69 -9.91
C VAL A 54 11.85 -2.42 -10.14
N GLY A 55 12.04 -3.02 -11.31
CA GLY A 55 13.27 -3.75 -11.66
C GLY A 55 14.53 -2.87 -11.75
N PHE A 56 14.39 -1.55 -11.75
CA PHE A 56 15.51 -0.61 -11.85
C PHE A 56 15.77 0.17 -10.55
N LEU A 57 15.06 -0.14 -9.47
CA LEU A 57 15.27 0.50 -8.16
C LEU A 57 16.67 0.19 -7.60
N LYS A 58 17.35 1.21 -7.09
CA LYS A 58 18.74 1.18 -6.62
C LYS A 58 18.85 1.66 -5.17
N ASP A 59 19.98 1.39 -4.52
CA ASP A 59 20.30 1.95 -3.18
C ASP A 59 20.49 3.49 -3.23
N THR A 60 20.76 4.06 -4.41
CA THR A 60 20.89 5.51 -4.60
C THR A 60 19.56 6.25 -4.63
N ASP A 61 18.47 5.55 -4.96
CA ASP A 61 17.14 6.14 -4.99
C ASP A 61 16.74 6.55 -3.57
N ARG A 62 16.04 7.68 -3.42
CA ARG A 62 15.69 8.23 -2.10
C ARG A 62 14.21 8.36 -1.88
N ASN A 63 13.43 8.47 -2.95
CA ASN A 63 11.99 8.56 -2.90
C ASN A 63 11.37 7.80 -4.08
N VAL A 64 10.37 6.96 -3.78
CA VAL A 64 9.54 6.30 -4.78
C VAL A 64 8.08 6.54 -4.40
N ARG A 65 7.41 7.41 -5.16
CA ARG A 65 5.97 7.62 -5.07
C ARG A 65 5.20 6.38 -5.52
N ILE A 66 4.12 6.08 -4.79
CA ILE A 66 3.08 5.12 -5.17
C ILE A 66 1.74 5.86 -5.32
N GLU A 67 1.12 5.67 -6.48
CA GLU A 67 -0.21 6.19 -6.80
C GLU A 67 -1.17 5.02 -7.02
N ARG A 68 -2.37 5.12 -6.45
CA ARG A 68 -3.49 4.24 -6.76
C ARG A 68 -4.28 4.82 -7.93
N LEU A 69 -4.68 3.96 -8.86
CA LEU A 69 -5.45 4.33 -10.04
C LEU A 69 -6.91 3.94 -9.82
N ASP A 70 -7.74 4.93 -9.50
CA ASP A 70 -9.18 4.73 -9.34
C ASP A 70 -9.89 4.95 -10.68
N TYR A 71 -10.63 3.97 -11.15
CA TYR A 71 -11.38 4.08 -12.41
C TYR A 71 -12.84 4.41 -12.15
N SER A 72 -13.38 5.33 -12.95
CA SER A 72 -14.80 5.68 -12.95
C SER A 72 -15.33 5.66 -14.38
N VAL A 73 -16.53 5.15 -14.59
CA VAL A 73 -17.19 5.20 -15.89
C VAL A 73 -17.97 6.51 -15.96
N LYS A 74 -17.55 7.40 -16.85
CA LYS A 74 -18.27 8.65 -17.14
C LYS A 74 -18.99 8.47 -18.47
N ARG A 75 -20.24 8.94 -18.56
CA ARG A 75 -20.95 9.04 -19.85
C ARG A 75 -20.79 10.46 -20.37
N ARG A 76 -20.20 10.61 -21.54
CA ARG A 76 -20.13 11.89 -22.26
C ARG A 76 -20.72 11.67 -23.65
N GLU A 77 -21.69 12.50 -24.03
CA GLU A 77 -22.31 12.47 -25.37
C GLU A 77 -22.88 11.09 -25.76
N GLY A 78 -23.35 10.31 -24.78
CA GLY A 78 -23.92 8.97 -25.00
C GLY A 78 -22.90 7.83 -24.97
N GLU A 79 -21.60 8.11 -25.02
CA GLU A 79 -20.54 7.12 -24.97
C GLU A 79 -20.00 6.92 -23.55
N ALA A 80 -19.77 5.67 -23.16
CA ALA A 80 -19.16 5.32 -21.88
C ALA A 80 -17.64 5.42 -21.99
N GLN A 81 -17.04 6.39 -21.29
CA GLN A 81 -15.60 6.59 -21.22
C GLN A 81 -15.08 6.23 -19.83
N ILE A 82 -14.03 5.42 -19.77
CA ILE A 82 -13.33 5.10 -18.52
C ILE A 82 -12.37 6.25 -18.20
N ALA A 83 -12.59 6.92 -17.06
CA ALA A 83 -11.72 7.96 -16.55
C ALA A 83 -10.91 7.43 -15.36
N ALA A 84 -9.58 7.53 -15.44
CA ALA A 84 -8.68 7.19 -14.35
C ALA A 84 -8.35 8.42 -13.50
N ARG A 85 -8.50 8.29 -12.18
CA ARG A 85 -8.07 9.28 -11.19
C ARG A 85 -6.89 8.72 -10.41
N ARG A 86 -5.75 9.43 -10.46
CA ARG A 86 -4.57 9.09 -9.68
C ARG A 86 -4.73 9.61 -8.25
N ARG A 87 -4.47 8.75 -7.27
CA ARG A 87 -4.39 9.11 -5.85
C ARG A 87 -3.01 8.79 -5.34
N HIS A 88 -2.24 9.80 -4.96
CA HIS A 88 -0.99 9.61 -4.25
C HIS A 88 -1.30 9.03 -2.86
N ILE A 89 -0.82 7.81 -2.58
CA ILE A 89 -1.09 7.10 -1.32
C ILE A 89 0.11 7.10 -0.37
N TYR A 90 1.31 6.89 -0.91
CA TYR A 90 2.53 6.74 -0.13
C TYR A 90 3.76 7.23 -0.90
N ASP A 91 4.67 7.85 -0.15
CA ASP A 91 6.05 8.07 -0.54
C ASP A 91 6.93 7.04 0.15
N LEU A 92 7.52 6.11 -0.61
CA LEU A 92 8.56 5.23 -0.07
C LEU A 92 9.87 6.01 0.00
N LYS A 93 10.55 5.97 1.13
CA LYS A 93 11.78 6.72 1.40
C LYS A 93 12.92 5.78 1.75
N HIS A 94 14.11 6.10 1.25
CA HIS A 94 15.36 5.42 1.60
C HIS A 94 16.43 6.45 1.99
N PRO A 95 16.42 6.95 3.25
CA PRO A 95 17.37 7.95 3.70
C PRO A 95 18.82 7.46 3.67
N VAL A 96 19.77 8.40 3.58
CA VAL A 96 21.20 8.10 3.54
C VAL A 96 21.64 7.50 4.87
N ARG A 97 22.41 6.39 4.82
CA ARG A 97 22.80 5.64 6.03
C ARG A 97 23.58 6.47 7.05
N VAL A 98 24.32 7.49 6.61
CA VAL A 98 25.09 8.39 7.49
C VAL A 98 24.21 9.14 8.48
N THR A 99 22.91 9.29 8.21
CA THR A 99 21.96 9.94 9.13
C THR A 99 21.44 8.98 10.21
N CYS A 100 21.95 7.74 10.27
CA CYS A 100 21.53 6.70 11.22
C CYS A 100 19.99 6.60 11.38
N PRO A 101 19.25 6.46 10.26
CA PRO A 101 17.78 6.52 10.31
C PRO A 101 17.20 5.36 11.13
N THR A 102 16.10 5.61 11.84
CA THR A 102 15.37 4.55 12.58
C THR A 102 15.02 3.38 11.68
N PHE A 103 14.58 3.66 10.46
CA PHE A 103 14.26 2.66 9.46
C PHE A 103 15.08 2.92 8.19
N PRO A 104 15.84 1.93 7.69
CA PRO A 104 16.56 2.07 6.43
C PRO A 104 15.63 2.33 5.25
N TYR A 105 14.41 1.80 5.28
CA TYR A 105 13.33 2.07 4.34
C TYR A 105 12.06 2.35 5.13
N HIS A 106 11.29 3.36 4.75
CA HIS A 106 10.00 3.68 5.35
C HIS A 106 9.03 4.23 4.33
N ALA A 107 7.74 4.25 4.67
CA ALA A 107 6.68 4.78 3.84
C ALA A 107 5.95 5.89 4.60
N GLU A 108 5.84 7.06 3.97
CA GLU A 108 5.11 8.21 4.48
C GLU A 108 3.76 8.32 3.74
N PRO A 109 2.62 8.35 4.45
CA PRO A 109 1.32 8.51 3.83
C PRO A 109 1.16 9.94 3.30
N THR A 110 0.57 10.07 2.12
CA THR A 110 0.31 11.37 1.49
C THR A 110 -1.15 11.79 1.51
N SER A 111 -2.00 10.91 2.07
CA SER A 111 -3.43 11.11 2.21
C SER A 111 -3.85 10.76 3.63
N ARG A 112 -4.85 11.49 4.16
CA ARG A 112 -5.50 11.14 5.43
C ARG A 112 -6.21 9.78 5.39
N LYS A 113 -6.46 9.24 4.20
CA LYS A 113 -7.06 7.91 4.00
C LYS A 113 -6.04 6.77 4.02
N SER A 114 -4.75 7.09 3.99
CA SER A 114 -3.69 6.08 4.10
C SER A 114 -3.57 5.64 5.56
N LEU A 115 -3.30 4.35 5.78
CA LEU A 115 -3.48 3.73 7.09
C LEU A 115 -2.56 4.27 8.19
N CYS A 116 -1.27 4.44 7.89
CA CYS A 116 -0.26 4.99 8.79
C CYS A 116 1.11 5.15 8.11
N THR A 117 2.01 5.93 8.72
CA THR A 117 3.44 5.83 8.46
C THR A 117 3.97 4.49 8.98
N PHE A 118 4.88 3.86 8.25
CA PHE A 118 5.52 2.62 8.68
C PHE A 118 6.95 2.49 8.18
N GLY A 119 7.73 1.64 8.84
CA GLY A 119 9.12 1.36 8.52
C GLY A 119 9.39 -0.13 8.33
N LEU A 120 10.41 -0.43 7.52
CA LEU A 120 10.87 -1.78 7.22
C LEU A 120 12.07 -2.15 8.09
N GLU A 121 12.00 -3.31 8.75
CA GLU A 121 13.10 -3.90 9.49
C GLU A 121 13.36 -5.33 9.01
N SER A 122 14.62 -5.71 8.79
CA SER A 122 14.96 -7.10 8.50
C SER A 122 15.38 -7.83 9.77
N PHE A 123 15.01 -9.10 9.91
CA PHE A 123 15.41 -9.97 11.01
C PHE A 123 15.75 -11.37 10.50
N ARG A 124 16.36 -12.22 11.35
CA ARG A 124 16.58 -13.64 11.05
C ARG A 124 15.51 -14.49 11.74
N PRO A 125 14.60 -15.15 11.02
CA PRO A 125 13.51 -15.91 11.64
C PRO A 125 13.97 -17.15 12.39
N LYS A 126 15.08 -17.76 11.96
CA LYS A 126 15.70 -18.92 12.63
C LYS A 126 17.14 -18.57 13.00
N LYS A 127 17.59 -19.04 14.17
CA LYS A 127 19.00 -18.95 14.58
C LYS A 127 19.87 -19.63 13.50
N LEU A 128 20.97 -18.99 13.11
CA LEU A 128 21.93 -19.46 12.09
C LEU A 128 21.40 -19.54 10.64
N SER A 129 20.18 -19.06 10.35
CA SER A 129 19.70 -19.03 8.95
C SER A 129 20.25 -17.82 8.18
N SER A 130 20.58 -18.06 6.91
CA SER A 130 20.92 -17.01 5.93
C SER A 130 19.67 -16.28 5.42
N THR A 131 18.48 -16.87 5.53
CA THR A 131 17.25 -16.26 5.05
C THR A 131 16.76 -15.21 6.04
N ARG A 132 16.36 -14.06 5.50
CA ARG A 132 15.88 -12.92 6.27
C ARG A 132 14.37 -12.85 6.19
N GLY A 133 13.72 -12.57 7.31
CA GLY A 133 12.35 -12.08 7.35
C GLY A 133 12.33 -10.56 7.43
N TYR A 134 11.16 -9.98 7.23
CA TYR A 134 10.93 -8.55 7.30
C TYR A 134 9.76 -8.25 8.22
N ARG A 135 9.89 -7.21 9.04
CA ARG A 135 8.80 -6.63 9.84
C ARG A 135 8.50 -5.26 9.31
N ILE A 136 7.23 -5.02 9.04
CA ILE A 136 6.68 -3.71 8.76
C ILE A 136 6.14 -3.20 10.09
N ARG A 137 6.74 -2.15 10.63
CA ARG A 137 6.31 -1.55 11.89
C ARG A 137 5.64 -0.22 11.64
N ARG A 138 4.48 -0.01 12.26
CA ARG A 138 3.90 1.34 12.33
C ARG A 138 4.93 2.30 12.93
N ALA A 139 4.87 3.55 12.51
CA ALA A 139 5.79 4.58 12.94
C ALA A 139 5.05 5.90 13.17
N THR A 140 5.60 6.73 14.04
CA THR A 140 5.14 8.11 14.30
C THR A 140 6.35 9.02 14.38
N HIS A 141 6.22 10.28 13.99
CA HIS A 141 7.30 11.26 14.21
C HIS A 141 7.38 11.64 15.70
N SER A 142 8.59 11.70 16.23
CA SER A 142 8.88 12.36 17.51
C SER A 142 8.84 13.88 17.36
N LEU A 143 9.01 14.59 18.47
CA LEU A 143 9.18 16.05 18.46
C LEU A 143 10.40 16.48 17.62
N ASP A 144 11.47 15.68 17.62
CA ASP A 144 12.68 15.92 16.82
C ASP A 144 12.56 15.43 15.37
N HIS A 145 11.34 15.21 14.88
CA HIS A 145 11.00 14.70 13.54
C HIS A 145 11.56 13.31 13.19
N GLN A 146 12.16 12.59 14.16
CA GLN A 146 12.65 11.23 13.95
C GLN A 146 11.50 10.22 13.99
N LEU A 147 11.58 9.18 13.16
CA LEU A 147 10.60 8.10 13.22
C LEU A 147 10.80 7.27 14.48
N VAL A 148 9.69 6.98 15.16
CA VAL A 148 9.68 6.12 16.36
C VAL A 148 8.92 4.83 16.05
N ARG A 149 9.54 3.70 16.40
CA ARG A 149 8.97 2.35 16.22
C ARG A 149 7.69 2.18 17.06
N ARG A 150 6.66 1.61 16.46
CA ARG A 150 5.41 1.19 17.13
C ARG A 150 5.16 -0.31 16.90
N ASN A 151 3.91 -0.72 17.01
CA ASN A 151 3.47 -2.09 16.81
C ASN A 151 3.75 -2.57 15.37
N VAL A 152 3.79 -3.89 15.22
CA VAL A 152 3.88 -4.54 13.92
C VAL A 152 2.59 -4.29 13.15
N LEU A 153 2.73 -4.01 11.85
CA LEU A 153 1.65 -3.91 10.89
C LEU A 153 1.57 -5.20 10.06
N PHE A 154 2.70 -5.62 9.51
CA PHE A 154 2.83 -6.87 8.75
C PHE A 154 4.16 -7.55 9.05
N SER A 155 4.21 -8.86 8.85
CA SER A 155 5.46 -9.64 8.84
C SER A 155 5.55 -10.44 7.55
N ALA A 156 6.69 -10.37 6.86
CA ALA A 156 7.00 -11.20 5.70
C ALA A 156 8.09 -12.19 6.07
N VAL A 157 7.78 -13.48 6.08
CA VAL A 157 8.71 -14.55 6.51
C VAL A 157 8.94 -15.51 5.35
N PRO A 158 10.19 -15.96 5.09
CA PRO A 158 10.45 -16.97 4.07
C PRO A 158 9.59 -18.22 4.29
N ALA A 159 8.91 -18.66 3.24
CA ALA A 159 8.07 -19.85 3.33
C ALA A 159 8.92 -21.13 3.36
N ARG A 160 8.30 -22.24 3.78
CA ARG A 160 8.91 -23.57 3.64
C ARG A 160 8.75 -24.12 2.22
N ASP A 161 7.68 -23.74 1.56
CA ASP A 161 7.40 -24.10 0.17
C ASP A 161 8.32 -23.30 -0.77
N LYS A 162 9.00 -24.00 -1.70
CA LYS A 162 9.90 -23.37 -2.67
C LYS A 162 9.16 -22.52 -3.71
N ALA A 163 7.87 -22.76 -3.92
CA ALA A 163 7.05 -21.95 -4.82
C ALA A 163 6.68 -20.57 -4.20
N VAL A 164 6.86 -20.41 -2.88
CA VAL A 164 6.50 -19.19 -2.15
C VAL A 164 7.76 -18.56 -1.57
N ARG A 165 8.02 -17.31 -1.96
CA ARG A 165 9.19 -16.58 -1.48
C ARG A 165 8.98 -16.06 -0.06
N TYR A 166 7.82 -15.42 0.19
CA TYR A 166 7.45 -14.91 1.50
C TYR A 166 5.97 -15.16 1.79
N GLU A 167 5.69 -15.57 3.02
CA GLU A 167 4.35 -15.52 3.60
C GLU A 167 4.19 -14.22 4.38
N TRP A 168 3.15 -13.46 4.07
CA TRP A 168 2.82 -12.20 4.67
C TRP A 168 1.67 -12.39 5.67
N SER A 169 1.90 -11.99 6.91
CA SER A 169 0.91 -12.01 7.98
C SER A 169 0.63 -10.62 8.53
N ASP A 170 -0.56 -10.42 9.09
CA ASP A 170 -0.96 -9.21 9.82
C ASP A 170 -0.32 -9.13 11.23
N ALA A 171 -0.81 -8.19 12.06
CA ALA A 171 -0.31 -7.96 13.41
C ALA A 171 -0.64 -9.09 14.37
N GLU A 172 -1.74 -9.80 14.11
CA GLU A 172 -2.26 -10.94 14.85
C GLU A 172 -1.62 -12.27 14.39
N GLY A 173 -0.79 -12.21 13.35
CA GLY A 173 -0.10 -13.36 12.78
C GLY A 173 -0.95 -14.17 11.79
N GLN A 174 -2.14 -13.71 11.43
CA GLN A 174 -2.96 -14.33 10.41
C GLN A 174 -2.38 -14.07 9.03
N LEU A 175 -2.39 -15.10 8.19
CA LEU A 175 -1.86 -15.00 6.84
C LEU A 175 -2.77 -14.15 5.94
N VAL A 176 -2.22 -13.09 5.37
CA VAL A 176 -2.95 -12.16 4.49
C VAL A 176 -2.53 -12.24 3.03
N ALA A 177 -1.28 -12.63 2.75
CA ALA A 177 -0.79 -12.76 1.38
C ALA A 177 0.41 -13.71 1.25
N ARG A 178 0.71 -14.10 0.01
CA ARG A 178 1.92 -14.84 -0.37
C ARG A 178 2.61 -14.17 -1.52
N GLU A 179 3.92 -13.99 -1.41
CA GLU A 179 4.77 -13.53 -2.49
C GLU A 179 5.31 -14.73 -3.26
N VAL A 180 5.08 -14.76 -4.56
CA VAL A 180 5.47 -15.83 -5.48
C VAL A 180 6.14 -15.23 -6.72
N ASP A 181 7.04 -16.00 -7.33
CA ASP A 181 7.57 -15.68 -8.66
C ASP A 181 6.77 -16.48 -9.68
N MET A 182 5.84 -15.82 -10.38
CA MET A 182 4.99 -16.48 -11.39
C MET A 182 5.35 -15.93 -12.77
N SER A 183 5.80 -16.80 -13.67
CA SER A 183 6.20 -16.42 -15.04
C SER A 183 7.23 -15.28 -15.08
N ASP A 184 8.23 -15.34 -14.21
CA ASP A 184 9.27 -14.31 -14.01
C ASP A 184 8.76 -12.94 -13.53
N LEU A 185 7.48 -12.83 -13.17
CA LEU A 185 6.88 -11.62 -12.61
C LEU A 185 6.77 -11.73 -11.08
N MET A 186 7.17 -10.65 -10.40
CA MET A 186 6.98 -10.51 -8.96
C MET A 186 5.47 -10.40 -8.68
N THR A 187 4.95 -11.40 -7.96
CA THR A 187 3.51 -11.57 -7.76
C THR A 187 3.17 -11.66 -6.28
N LEU A 188 2.10 -10.97 -5.87
CA LEU A 188 1.54 -11.00 -4.53
C LEU A 188 0.10 -11.54 -4.58
N VAL A 189 -0.09 -12.76 -4.07
CA VAL A 189 -1.38 -13.40 -3.92
C VAL A 189 -1.99 -12.99 -2.58
N ILE A 190 -2.91 -12.04 -2.59
CA ILE A 190 -3.64 -11.57 -1.40
C ILE A 190 -4.82 -12.51 -1.16
N SER A 191 -4.82 -13.19 -0.01
CA SER A 191 -5.83 -14.19 0.36
C SER A 191 -6.88 -13.69 1.34
N ALA A 192 -6.65 -12.55 2.01
CA ALA A 192 -7.58 -11.97 2.97
C ALA A 192 -8.42 -10.84 2.36
N MET A 193 -9.68 -10.73 2.79
CA MET A 193 -10.43 -9.48 2.67
C MET A 193 -9.78 -8.43 3.57
N MET A 194 -9.61 -7.22 3.07
CA MET A 194 -8.97 -6.13 3.81
C MET A 194 -9.51 -4.80 3.34
N SER A 195 -9.40 -3.78 4.18
CA SER A 195 -9.80 -2.44 3.76
C SER A 195 -8.90 -1.90 2.65
N THR A 196 -9.39 -0.90 1.95
CA THR A 196 -8.60 -0.20 0.93
C THR A 196 -7.30 0.37 1.53
N GLY A 197 -7.37 0.95 2.73
CA GLY A 197 -6.18 1.50 3.41
C GLY A 197 -5.17 0.41 3.80
N GLU A 198 -5.65 -0.74 4.26
CA GLU A 198 -4.80 -1.90 4.55
C GLU A 198 -4.14 -2.48 3.30
N ARG A 199 -4.88 -2.59 2.19
CA ARG A 199 -4.31 -3.04 0.91
C ARG A 199 -3.24 -2.08 0.41
N ASP A 200 -3.52 -0.79 0.44
CA ASP A 200 -2.57 0.25 0.01
C ASP A 200 -1.28 0.20 0.86
N ALA A 201 -1.41 -0.03 2.17
CA ALA A 201 -0.26 -0.22 3.06
C ALA A 201 0.48 -1.54 2.76
N LEU A 202 -0.22 -2.64 2.50
CA LEU A 202 0.38 -3.94 2.16
C LEU A 202 1.15 -3.87 0.83
N VAL A 203 0.59 -3.25 -0.20
CA VAL A 203 1.25 -3.02 -1.50
C VAL A 203 2.50 -2.15 -1.32
N SER A 204 2.38 -1.07 -0.55
CA SER A 204 3.50 -0.17 -0.25
C SER A 204 4.62 -0.86 0.54
N ALA A 205 4.26 -1.74 1.48
CA ALA A 205 5.18 -2.58 2.23
C ALA A 205 5.88 -3.62 1.33
N TRP A 206 5.13 -4.26 0.44
CA TRP A 206 5.67 -5.21 -0.54
C TRP A 206 6.70 -4.54 -1.46
N MET A 207 6.38 -3.36 -2.00
CA MET A 207 7.30 -2.58 -2.82
C MET A 207 8.55 -2.14 -2.03
N SER A 208 8.39 -1.73 -0.77
CA SER A 208 9.53 -1.40 0.11
C SER A 208 10.45 -2.60 0.34
N ARG A 209 9.87 -3.80 0.52
CA ARG A 209 10.63 -5.05 0.70
C ARG A 209 11.41 -5.42 -0.57
N ILE A 210 10.77 -5.35 -1.73
CA ILE A 210 11.41 -5.59 -3.03
C ILE A 210 12.56 -4.62 -3.24
N TRP A 211 12.33 -3.32 -3.00
CA TRP A 211 13.37 -2.32 -3.13
C TRP A 211 14.58 -2.62 -2.24
N ALA A 212 14.34 -2.94 -0.97
CA ALA A 212 15.40 -3.30 -0.02
C ALA A 212 16.14 -4.60 -0.36
N GLU A 213 15.59 -5.44 -1.24
CA GLU A 213 16.26 -6.62 -1.77
C GLU A 213 17.09 -6.28 -3.01
N LEU A 214 16.51 -5.55 -3.97
CA LEU A 214 17.17 -5.13 -5.20
C LEU A 214 18.39 -4.24 -4.92
N ALA A 215 18.26 -3.32 -3.98
CA ALA A 215 19.33 -2.42 -3.55
C ALA A 215 20.55 -3.16 -2.95
N LYS A 216 20.42 -4.43 -2.54
CA LYS A 216 21.54 -5.24 -2.02
C LYS A 216 22.23 -6.08 -3.09
N LYS A 217 21.61 -6.26 -4.26
CA LYS A 217 22.14 -7.08 -5.36
C LYS A 217 23.01 -6.26 -6.33
N GLN A 218 23.10 -4.96 -6.13
CA GLN A 218 23.90 -4.00 -6.89
C GLN A 218 25.16 -3.65 -6.09
#